data_AF-E9HPN9-F1
#
_entry.id   AF-E9HPN9-F1
#
_cell.length_a   1.000
_cell.length_b   1.000
_cell.length_c   1.000
_cell.angle_alpha   90.00
_cell.angle_beta   90.00
_cell.angle_gamma   90.00
#
_symmetry.space_group_name_H-M   'P 1'
#
loop_
_entity.id
_entity.type
_entity.pdbx_description
1 polymer ?
#
loop_
_entity_poly.entity_id
_entity_poly.type
_entity_poly.pdbx_seq_one_letter_code
_entity_poly.pdbx_strand_id
1 'polypeptide(L)'
;MADSNICSEKVHAHVRENVRDFVKSLSYLNFPIGEPSLLTMNELIEGCSPFPELVEEELLKLIFHQDELNENLTIKYYAKKVLVHLRTCRLEKKWRSFLTLPASKKSLLEGALLVSQWGQVEHEHNKSLSEIEEIIDNISNKVRQLVDAKNSTGEACSDMDDQLTELKTVRIRLDCIKTVLYDEMGFTEMDKDDICNFNNVYVDKVLQTKKGHSLVLLVIYHEVAKRLGILCLPVSMVLDHEVWIIMRHRTTNGTVDIYICPLTGIASKGYPCTRVQLAVSESFPICVVPAKDVFMLLLKYLAPCGVPHNNPCASILNKENRLHFVRLACIITSETVRAIESYAGWCNHFGYQLEQAMELLKSHECFDHSHLIECIQKFGEQQAVIANREIHGRLPWTKYAAGLVMIYNGEDDFLEETVYVNSDATDSAKYQHNACPPGGLCVIVSVQFNCQCCRGAHYRVLFDNGNLNSVSEENLKLHPEGAVINNPHIGIFFERFDGRRYIPNPELMAQFPEDDAFAKSLMG
;
A
#
# COMPACT_ATOMS: atom_id res chain seq x y z
N MET A 1 -44.11 11.28 -8.03
CA MET A 1 -42.70 11.71 -8.18
C MET A 1 -42.17 12.42 -6.94
N ALA A 2 -42.95 13.24 -6.23
CA ALA A 2 -42.53 13.80 -4.93
C ALA A 2 -42.41 12.72 -3.83
N ASP A 3 -43.38 11.80 -3.73
CA ASP A 3 -43.39 10.76 -2.68
C ASP A 3 -42.30 9.69 -2.86
N SER A 4 -41.87 9.42 -4.10
CA SER A 4 -40.79 8.48 -4.40
C SER A 4 -39.41 9.03 -4.01
N ASN A 5 -39.19 10.34 -4.17
CA ASN A 5 -37.94 11.00 -3.80
C ASN A 5 -37.79 11.11 -2.27
N ILE A 6 -38.89 11.42 -1.56
CA ILE A 6 -38.90 11.48 -0.09
C ILE A 6 -38.61 10.11 0.54
N CYS A 7 -39.05 9.02 -0.09
CA CYS A 7 -38.74 7.66 0.35
C CYS A 7 -37.25 7.33 0.19
N SER A 8 -36.65 7.70 -0.94
CA SER A 8 -35.22 7.46 -1.21
C SER A 8 -34.31 8.27 -0.28
N GLU A 9 -34.62 9.53 0.00
CA GLU A 9 -33.83 10.37 0.92
C GLU A 9 -33.83 9.83 2.36
N LYS A 10 -34.97 9.32 2.83
CA LYS A 10 -35.07 8.71 4.16
C LYS A 10 -34.24 7.44 4.27
N VAL A 11 -34.24 6.59 3.23
CA VAL A 11 -33.41 5.38 3.17
C VAL A 11 -31.93 5.76 3.18
N HIS A 12 -31.52 6.76 2.40
CA HIS A 12 -30.12 7.21 2.38
C HIS A 12 -29.68 7.79 3.73
N ALA A 13 -30.55 8.58 4.39
CA ALA A 13 -30.27 9.10 5.72
C ALA A 13 -30.09 7.97 6.75
N HIS A 14 -30.96 6.95 6.71
CA HIS A 14 -30.86 5.80 7.59
C HIS A 14 -29.57 5.00 7.38
N VAL A 15 -29.16 4.76 6.13
CA VAL A 15 -27.87 4.08 5.84
C VAL A 15 -26.69 4.88 6.42
N ARG A 16 -26.67 6.21 6.25
CA ARG A 16 -25.60 7.06 6.80
C ARG A 16 -25.56 7.02 8.32
N GLU A 17 -26.72 7.06 8.97
CA GLU A 17 -26.83 6.94 10.42
C GLU A 17 -26.32 5.59 10.91
N ASN A 18 -26.73 4.49 10.28
CA ASN A 18 -26.25 3.14 10.59
C ASN A 18 -24.72 3.03 10.48
N VAL A 19 -24.11 3.62 9.43
CA VAL A 19 -22.65 3.64 9.27
C VAL A 19 -21.98 4.39 10.42
N ARG A 20 -22.51 5.55 10.82
CA ARG A 20 -21.94 6.34 11.93
C ARG A 20 -22.03 5.58 13.25
N ASP A 21 -23.18 4.99 13.55
CA ASP A 21 -23.40 4.28 14.82
C ASP A 21 -22.58 3.00 14.87
N PHE A 22 -22.47 2.29 13.75
CA PHE A 22 -21.57 1.16 13.61
C PHE A 22 -20.11 1.56 13.90
N VAL A 23 -19.58 2.59 13.22
CA VAL A 23 -18.20 3.04 13.42
C VAL A 23 -17.95 3.44 14.87
N LYS A 24 -18.88 4.16 15.51
CA LYS A 24 -18.77 4.52 16.95
C LYS A 24 -18.72 3.28 17.84
N SER A 25 -19.46 2.23 17.52
CA SER A 25 -19.49 0.99 18.30
C SER A 25 -18.17 0.21 18.25
N LEU A 26 -17.36 0.41 17.19
CA LEU A 26 -16.14 -0.37 16.99
C LEU A 26 -15.06 -0.13 18.05
N SER A 27 -15.00 1.07 18.66
CA SER A 27 -14.09 1.33 19.78
C SER A 27 -14.41 0.39 20.94
N TYR A 28 -15.67 0.42 21.39
CA TYR A 28 -16.15 -0.46 22.44
C TYR A 28 -16.02 -1.93 22.11
N LEU A 29 -16.11 -2.36 20.86
CA LEU A 29 -16.01 -3.79 20.52
C LEU A 29 -14.57 -4.29 20.41
N ASN A 30 -13.61 -3.42 20.08
CA ASN A 30 -12.27 -3.87 19.66
C ASN A 30 -11.12 -3.30 20.53
N PHE A 31 -11.41 -2.42 21.49
CA PHE A 31 -10.40 -1.91 22.42
C PHE A 31 -9.87 -3.01 23.36
N PRO A 32 -8.55 -3.07 23.65
CA PRO A 32 -7.47 -2.16 23.22
C PRO A 32 -6.72 -2.60 21.95
N ILE A 33 -7.16 -3.66 21.27
CA ILE A 33 -6.45 -4.23 20.11
C ILE A 33 -6.64 -3.35 18.87
N GLY A 34 -7.84 -2.81 18.67
CA GLY A 34 -8.14 -1.90 17.56
C GLY A 34 -8.35 -2.55 16.20
N GLU A 35 -8.47 -3.88 16.12
CA GLU A 35 -8.75 -4.62 14.88
C GLU A 35 -10.19 -5.15 14.87
N PRO A 36 -11.10 -4.57 14.06
CA PRO A 36 -12.45 -5.10 13.87
C PRO A 36 -12.45 -6.48 13.22
N SER A 37 -13.37 -7.35 13.64
CA SER A 37 -13.55 -8.65 12.99
C SER A 37 -14.04 -8.50 11.54
N LEU A 38 -13.62 -9.43 10.68
CA LEU A 38 -14.07 -9.49 9.29
C LEU A 38 -15.58 -9.67 9.20
N LEU A 39 -16.13 -10.52 10.06
CA LEU A 39 -17.56 -10.79 10.12
C LEU A 39 -18.35 -9.50 10.40
N THR A 40 -17.97 -8.76 11.44
CA THR A 40 -18.63 -7.51 11.83
C THR A 40 -18.57 -6.47 10.71
N MET A 41 -17.44 -6.34 10.02
CA MET A 41 -17.32 -5.42 8.89
C MET A 41 -18.14 -5.88 7.67
N ASN A 42 -18.20 -7.17 7.40
CA ASN A 42 -19.02 -7.72 6.31
C ASN A 42 -20.51 -7.54 6.57
N GLU A 43 -20.97 -7.71 7.82
CA GLU A 43 -22.36 -7.48 8.22
C GLU A 43 -22.82 -6.05 7.92
N LEU A 44 -21.98 -5.04 8.15
CA LEU A 44 -22.29 -3.66 7.75
C LEU A 44 -22.44 -3.55 6.23
N ILE A 45 -21.46 -4.06 5.49
CA ILE A 45 -21.39 -3.92 4.03
C ILE A 45 -22.59 -4.62 3.37
N GLU A 46 -22.91 -5.82 3.82
CA GLU A 46 -24.03 -6.63 3.31
C GLU A 46 -25.37 -6.08 3.80
N GLY A 47 -25.48 -5.67 5.06
CA GLY A 47 -26.68 -5.09 5.65
C GLY A 47 -27.08 -3.75 5.03
N CYS A 48 -26.12 -2.99 4.49
CA CYS A 48 -26.38 -1.73 3.77
C CYS A 48 -26.60 -1.91 2.25
N SER A 49 -26.64 -3.15 1.76
CA SER A 49 -26.99 -3.46 0.36
C SER A 49 -28.43 -3.02 0.06
N PRO A 50 -28.71 -2.35 -1.09
CA PRO A 50 -27.89 -2.24 -2.30
C PRO A 50 -27.13 -0.91 -2.45
N PHE A 51 -26.81 -0.18 -1.36
CA PHE A 51 -26.18 1.15 -1.44
C PHE A 51 -24.71 1.17 -0.98
N PRO A 52 -23.82 0.34 -1.54
CA PRO A 52 -22.46 0.23 -1.04
C PRO A 52 -21.64 1.50 -1.36
N GLU A 53 -21.96 2.26 -2.42
CA GLU A 53 -21.36 3.57 -2.71
C GLU A 53 -21.65 4.58 -1.60
N LEU A 54 -22.88 4.57 -1.07
CA LEU A 54 -23.29 5.47 0.01
C LEU A 54 -22.54 5.19 1.31
N VAL A 55 -22.25 3.92 1.60
CA VAL A 55 -21.40 3.52 2.73
C VAL A 55 -19.99 4.11 2.56
N GLU A 56 -19.41 3.96 1.37
CA GLU A 56 -18.08 4.51 1.07
C GLU A 56 -18.05 6.03 1.17
N GLU A 57 -19.05 6.74 0.62
CA GLU A 57 -19.19 8.20 0.72
C GLU A 57 -19.25 8.67 2.18
N GLU A 58 -20.01 7.99 3.03
CA GLU A 58 -20.14 8.37 4.44
C GLU A 58 -18.84 8.11 5.21
N LEU A 59 -18.15 6.99 4.94
CA LEU A 59 -16.83 6.72 5.51
C LEU A 59 -15.81 7.79 5.11
N LEU A 60 -15.78 8.19 3.83
CA LEU A 60 -14.90 9.25 3.35
C LEU A 60 -15.17 10.58 4.05
N LYS A 61 -16.43 10.94 4.30
CA LYS A 61 -16.77 12.13 5.10
C LYS A 61 -16.25 12.04 6.52
N LEU A 62 -16.38 10.88 7.17
CA LEU A 62 -15.86 10.67 8.52
C LEU A 62 -14.33 10.75 8.57
N ILE A 63 -13.62 10.50 7.47
CA ILE A 63 -12.15 10.49 7.45
C ILE A 63 -11.56 11.85 7.03
N PHE A 64 -12.14 12.49 6.00
CA PHE A 64 -11.52 13.64 5.30
C PHE A 64 -12.27 14.95 5.46
N HIS A 65 -13.55 14.93 5.85
CA HIS A 65 -14.42 16.11 5.87
C HIS A 65 -14.88 16.50 7.28
N GLN A 66 -14.08 16.18 8.31
CA GLN A 66 -14.29 16.70 9.66
C GLN A 66 -13.58 18.05 9.82
N ASP A 67 -14.20 19.00 10.52
CA ASP A 67 -13.53 20.24 10.92
C ASP A 67 -12.33 19.90 11.82
N GLU A 68 -11.16 20.49 11.58
CA GLU A 68 -9.92 20.21 12.35
C GLU A 68 -10.12 20.41 13.88
N LEU A 69 -11.02 21.30 14.29
CA LEU A 69 -11.35 21.56 15.69
C LEU A 69 -12.26 20.51 16.35
N ASN A 70 -12.94 19.69 15.54
CA ASN A 70 -13.88 18.65 15.95
C ASN A 70 -13.41 17.24 15.51
N GLU A 71 -12.14 17.10 15.11
CA GLU A 71 -11.61 15.83 14.62
C GLU A 71 -11.66 14.76 15.73
N ASN A 72 -12.48 13.74 15.50
CA ASN A 72 -12.56 12.57 16.37
C ASN A 72 -11.65 11.47 15.80
N LEU A 73 -10.46 11.36 16.38
CA LEU A 73 -9.41 10.41 16.00
C LEU A 73 -9.89 8.96 16.10
N THR A 74 -10.73 8.63 17.08
CA THR A 74 -11.31 7.29 17.25
C THR A 74 -12.23 6.94 16.08
N ILE A 75 -13.18 7.82 15.77
CA ILE A 75 -14.10 7.63 14.63
C ILE A 75 -13.32 7.56 13.33
N LYS A 76 -12.33 8.45 13.13
CA LYS A 76 -11.48 8.46 11.94
C LYS A 76 -10.71 7.15 11.79
N TYR A 77 -10.12 6.62 12.86
CA TYR A 77 -9.38 5.36 12.86
C TYR A 77 -10.27 4.19 12.43
N TYR A 78 -11.42 4.01 13.07
CA TYR A 78 -12.31 2.90 12.75
C TYR A 78 -13.01 3.05 11.40
N ALA A 79 -13.37 4.27 10.99
CA ALA A 79 -13.87 4.54 9.64
C ALA A 79 -12.83 4.13 8.58
N LYS A 80 -11.55 4.42 8.83
CA LYS A 80 -10.44 4.02 7.94
C LYS A 80 -10.32 2.51 7.83
N LYS A 81 -10.38 1.77 8.94
CA LYS A 81 -10.37 0.29 8.94
C LYS A 81 -11.51 -0.29 8.11
N VAL A 82 -12.73 0.22 8.28
CA VAL A 82 -13.90 -0.22 7.50
C VAL A 82 -13.77 0.13 6.02
N LEU A 83 -13.28 1.34 5.70
CA LEU A 83 -13.06 1.78 4.32
C LEU A 83 -12.04 0.88 3.60
N VAL A 84 -10.90 0.60 4.26
CA VAL A 84 -9.87 -0.30 3.75
C VAL A 84 -10.46 -1.66 3.46
N HIS A 85 -11.21 -2.24 4.40
CA HIS A 85 -11.85 -3.54 4.21
C HIS A 85 -12.82 -3.54 3.02
N LEU A 86 -13.74 -2.57 2.97
CA LEU A 86 -14.72 -2.41 1.89
C LEU A 86 -14.05 -2.30 0.52
N ARG A 87 -13.03 -1.46 0.38
CA ARG A 87 -12.32 -1.26 -0.89
C ARG A 87 -11.50 -2.48 -1.29
N THR A 88 -10.84 -3.11 -0.32
CA THR A 88 -10.04 -4.32 -0.55
C THR A 88 -10.92 -5.48 -1.02
N CYS A 89 -12.10 -5.70 -0.42
CA CYS A 89 -13.06 -6.69 -0.89
C CYS A 89 -13.54 -6.43 -2.32
N ARG A 90 -13.81 -5.17 -2.69
CA ARG A 90 -14.20 -4.81 -4.06
C ARG A 90 -13.06 -5.04 -5.05
N LEU A 91 -11.84 -4.62 -4.69
CA LEU A 91 -10.66 -4.80 -5.53
C LEU A 91 -10.31 -6.27 -5.69
N GLU A 92 -10.46 -7.10 -4.66
CA GLU A 92 -10.27 -8.54 -4.76
C GLU A 92 -11.24 -9.16 -5.77
N LYS A 93 -12.52 -8.77 -5.76
CA LYS A 93 -13.49 -9.21 -6.77
C LYS A 93 -13.06 -8.81 -8.19
N LYS A 94 -12.58 -7.57 -8.38
CA LYS A 94 -12.05 -7.08 -9.67
C LYS A 94 -10.82 -7.89 -10.10
N TRP A 95 -9.87 -8.12 -9.19
CA TRP A 95 -8.69 -8.93 -9.45
C TRP A 95 -9.04 -10.36 -9.85
N ARG A 96 -9.94 -11.02 -9.12
CA ARG A 96 -10.40 -12.37 -9.46
C ARG A 96 -11.05 -12.41 -10.84
N SER A 97 -11.92 -11.45 -11.16
CA SER A 97 -12.52 -11.33 -12.49
C SER A 97 -11.48 -11.06 -13.59
N PHE A 98 -10.46 -10.26 -13.30
CA PHE A 98 -9.41 -9.93 -14.25
C PHE A 98 -8.46 -11.13 -14.50
N LEU A 99 -8.14 -11.89 -13.45
CA LEU A 99 -7.22 -13.02 -13.51
C LEU A 99 -7.81 -14.23 -14.27
N THR A 100 -9.15 -14.37 -14.31
CA THR A 100 -9.83 -15.42 -15.10
C THR A 100 -9.82 -15.15 -16.61
N LEU A 101 -9.50 -13.93 -17.06
CA LEU A 101 -9.40 -13.61 -18.48
C LEU A 101 -8.27 -14.40 -19.16
N PRO A 102 -8.40 -14.80 -20.44
CA PRO A 102 -7.28 -15.37 -21.19
C PRO A 102 -6.06 -14.44 -21.23
N ALA A 103 -4.85 -15.00 -21.30
CA ALA A 103 -3.61 -14.21 -21.28
C ALA A 103 -3.56 -13.09 -22.34
N SER A 104 -4.14 -13.31 -23.52
CA SER A 104 -4.24 -12.33 -24.60
C SER A 104 -5.19 -11.16 -24.34
N LYS A 105 -6.11 -11.30 -23.37
CA LYS A 105 -7.10 -10.28 -22.99
C LYS A 105 -6.74 -9.54 -21.70
N LYS A 106 -5.71 -9.98 -20.98
CA LYS A 106 -5.24 -9.32 -19.76
C LYS A 106 -4.50 -8.03 -20.13
N SER A 107 -5.13 -6.89 -19.86
CA SER A 107 -4.54 -5.57 -20.09
C SER A 107 -3.45 -5.27 -19.06
N LEU A 108 -2.27 -4.84 -19.52
CA LEU A 108 -1.20 -4.38 -18.63
C LEU A 108 -1.62 -3.11 -17.86
N LEU A 109 -2.36 -2.21 -18.52
CA LEU A 109 -2.84 -0.97 -17.91
C LEU A 109 -3.82 -1.22 -16.79
N GLU A 110 -4.81 -2.08 -17.04
CA GLU A 110 -5.84 -2.39 -16.07
C GLU A 110 -5.23 -3.04 -14.83
N GLY A 111 -4.35 -4.04 -15.01
CA GLY A 111 -3.67 -4.67 -13.88
C GLY A 111 -2.74 -3.72 -13.13
N ALA A 112 -1.98 -2.87 -13.81
CA ALA A 112 -1.14 -1.86 -13.15
C ALA A 112 -1.98 -0.82 -12.38
N LEU A 113 -3.14 -0.42 -12.92
CA LEU A 113 -4.08 0.45 -12.22
C LEU A 113 -4.69 -0.26 -11.01
N LEU A 114 -5.04 -1.54 -11.10
CA LEU A 114 -5.53 -2.32 -9.96
C LEU A 114 -4.47 -2.43 -8.84
N VAL A 115 -3.18 -2.55 -9.18
CA VAL A 115 -2.08 -2.47 -8.19
C VAL A 115 -2.04 -1.08 -7.55
N SER A 116 -2.20 -0.03 -8.36
CA SER A 116 -2.21 1.37 -7.90
C SER A 116 -3.37 1.65 -6.96
N GLN A 117 -4.58 1.17 -7.29
CA GLN A 117 -5.76 1.29 -6.44
C GLN A 117 -5.63 0.48 -5.15
N TRP A 118 -5.00 -0.70 -5.21
CA TRP A 118 -4.71 -1.48 -4.01
C TRP A 118 -3.78 -0.72 -3.07
N GLY A 119 -2.68 -0.17 -3.56
CA GLY A 119 -1.76 0.63 -2.74
C GLY A 119 -2.38 1.93 -2.17
N GLN A 120 -3.49 2.38 -2.73
CA GLN A 120 -4.15 3.66 -2.40
C GLN A 120 -5.56 3.45 -1.82
N VAL A 121 -5.85 2.29 -1.21
CA VAL A 121 -7.17 1.99 -0.61
C VAL A 121 -7.60 3.00 0.46
N GLU A 122 -6.65 3.68 1.10
CA GLU A 122 -6.92 4.70 2.11
C GLU A 122 -7.10 6.11 1.53
N HIS A 123 -6.70 6.36 0.28
CA HIS A 123 -6.75 7.69 -0.32
C HIS A 123 -8.19 8.11 -0.61
N GLU A 124 -8.50 9.38 -0.42
CA GLU A 124 -9.85 9.89 -0.64
C GLU A 124 -10.38 9.57 -2.05
N HIS A 125 -9.55 9.85 -3.06
CA HIS A 125 -9.89 9.74 -4.47
C HIS A 125 -8.97 8.75 -5.18
N ASN A 126 -9.56 7.74 -5.82
CA ASN A 126 -8.87 6.77 -6.66
C ASN A 126 -9.32 6.92 -8.11
N LYS A 127 -8.36 7.02 -9.04
CA LYS A 127 -8.65 7.16 -10.47
C LYS A 127 -9.29 5.91 -11.04
N SER A 128 -10.36 6.09 -11.82
CA SER A 128 -11.01 5.00 -12.57
C SER A 128 -10.23 4.65 -13.84
N LEU A 129 -10.49 3.48 -14.42
CA LEU A 129 -9.83 3.04 -15.65
C LEU A 129 -10.11 4.01 -16.81
N SER A 130 -11.35 4.49 -16.94
CA SER A 130 -11.73 5.41 -18.01
C SER A 130 -11.01 6.75 -17.91
N GLU A 131 -10.79 7.27 -16.70
CA GLU A 131 -10.00 8.51 -16.51
C GLU A 131 -8.54 8.31 -16.92
N ILE A 132 -7.95 7.16 -16.62
CA ILE A 132 -6.58 6.85 -17.04
C ILE A 132 -6.50 6.64 -18.55
N GLU A 133 -7.48 5.96 -19.14
CA GLU A 133 -7.57 5.76 -20.59
C GLU A 133 -7.69 7.09 -21.33
N GLU A 134 -8.47 8.05 -20.83
CA GLU A 134 -8.58 9.39 -21.40
C GLU A 134 -7.21 10.12 -21.41
N ILE A 135 -6.45 10.02 -20.31
CA ILE A 135 -5.09 10.59 -20.26
C ILE A 135 -4.20 9.96 -21.32
N ILE A 136 -4.24 8.62 -21.46
CA ILE A 136 -3.44 7.90 -22.45
C ILE A 136 -3.91 8.22 -23.89
N ASP A 137 -5.21 8.39 -24.12
CA ASP A 137 -5.76 8.78 -25.41
C ASP A 137 -5.30 10.18 -25.82
N ASN A 138 -5.26 11.12 -24.87
CA ASN A 138 -4.72 12.46 -25.11
C ASN A 138 -3.24 12.42 -25.51
N ILE A 139 -2.43 11.60 -24.83
CA ILE A 139 -1.02 11.37 -25.21
C ILE A 139 -0.95 10.77 -26.62
N SER A 140 -1.76 9.74 -26.90
CA SER A 140 -1.77 9.05 -28.19
C SER A 140 -2.20 9.97 -29.33
N ASN A 141 -3.15 10.89 -29.09
CA ASN A 141 -3.55 11.92 -30.05
C ASN A 141 -2.40 12.88 -30.36
N LYS A 142 -1.64 13.29 -29.34
CA LYS A 142 -0.44 14.12 -29.54
C LYS A 142 0.61 13.40 -30.40
N VAL A 143 0.82 12.09 -30.19
CA VAL A 143 1.70 11.29 -31.04
C VAL A 143 1.17 11.21 -32.48
N ARG A 144 -0.13 11.00 -32.70
CA ARG A 144 -0.73 10.96 -34.05
C ARG A 144 -0.48 12.27 -34.82
N GLN A 145 -0.69 13.41 -34.16
CA GLN A 145 -0.42 14.73 -34.75
C GLN A 145 1.06 14.87 -35.18
N LEU A 146 2.00 14.40 -34.37
CA LEU A 146 3.42 14.43 -34.72
C LEU A 146 3.77 13.48 -35.89
N VAL A 147 3.14 12.30 -35.94
CA VAL A 147 3.27 11.36 -37.07
C VAL A 147 2.75 11.99 -38.36
N ASP A 148 1.57 12.62 -38.33
CA ASP A 148 0.97 13.25 -39.50
C ASP A 148 1.82 14.43 -40.02
N ALA A 149 2.42 15.21 -39.11
CA ALA A 149 3.36 16.27 -39.46
C ALA A 149 4.60 15.72 -40.18
N LYS A 150 5.23 14.65 -39.65
CA LYS A 150 6.41 14.03 -40.27
C LYS A 150 6.10 13.41 -41.63
N ASN A 151 4.94 12.78 -41.78
CA ASN A 151 4.50 12.22 -43.06
C ASN A 151 4.28 13.33 -44.11
N SER A 152 3.76 14.48 -43.70
CA SER A 152 3.49 15.63 -44.60
C SER A 152 4.76 16.33 -45.07
N THR A 153 5.84 16.29 -44.29
CA THR A 153 7.14 16.92 -44.65
C THR A 153 8.00 16.12 -45.64
N GLY A 154 7.51 14.98 -46.15
CA GLY A 154 8.08 14.36 -47.35
C GLY A 154 9.16 13.29 -47.15
N GLU A 155 9.15 12.54 -46.03
CA GLU A 155 9.89 11.25 -45.96
C GLU A 155 9.22 10.13 -46.77
N ALA A 156 8.08 10.42 -47.43
CA ALA A 156 7.41 9.51 -48.36
C ALA A 156 8.08 9.57 -49.75
N CYS A 157 9.21 8.85 -49.90
CA CYS A 157 9.72 8.50 -51.22
C CYS A 157 9.11 7.18 -51.71
N SER A 158 8.62 7.26 -52.94
CA SER A 158 7.98 6.24 -53.78
C SER A 158 8.80 4.96 -54.02
N ASP A 159 8.06 3.89 -54.32
CA ASP A 159 8.49 2.59 -54.85
C ASP A 159 9.55 1.82 -54.04
N MET A 160 9.14 1.21 -52.93
CA MET A 160 9.90 0.15 -52.26
C MET A 160 9.00 -0.97 -51.76
N ASP A 161 9.57 -2.18 -51.73
CA ASP A 161 9.05 -3.43 -51.14
C ASP A 161 8.19 -3.20 -49.88
N ASP A 162 7.01 -3.83 -49.83
CA ASP A 162 5.98 -3.63 -48.79
C ASP A 162 6.56 -3.80 -47.37
N GLN A 163 7.54 -4.69 -47.18
CA GLN A 163 8.22 -4.90 -45.90
C GLN A 163 9.06 -3.71 -45.44
N LEU A 164 9.77 -3.05 -46.36
CA LEU A 164 10.56 -1.88 -46.02
C LEU A 164 9.66 -0.71 -45.65
N THR A 165 8.48 -0.63 -46.26
CA THR A 165 7.46 0.38 -46.01
C THR A 165 6.81 0.20 -44.63
N GLU A 166 6.48 -1.03 -44.22
CA GLU A 166 5.99 -1.32 -42.86
C GLU A 166 7.05 -0.97 -41.80
N LEU A 167 8.29 -1.44 -41.98
CA LEU A 167 9.39 -1.18 -41.05
C LEU A 167 9.67 0.32 -40.87
N LYS A 168 9.66 1.09 -41.97
CA LYS A 168 9.78 2.54 -41.93
C LYS A 168 8.62 3.17 -41.14
N THR A 169 7.39 2.74 -41.41
CA THR A 169 6.18 3.25 -40.75
C THR A 169 6.21 2.99 -39.24
N VAL A 170 6.53 1.76 -38.82
CA VAL A 170 6.66 1.41 -37.39
C VAL A 170 7.75 2.23 -36.73
N ARG A 171 8.90 2.40 -37.39
CA ARG A 171 10.01 3.17 -36.84
C ARG A 171 9.68 4.64 -36.66
N ILE A 172 9.01 5.28 -37.63
CA ILE A 172 8.53 6.67 -37.51
C ILE A 172 7.60 6.80 -36.31
N ARG A 173 6.63 5.89 -36.17
CA ARG A 173 5.69 5.92 -35.03
C ARG A 173 6.41 5.74 -33.69
N LEU A 174 7.32 4.78 -33.56
CA LEU A 174 8.10 4.56 -32.32
C LEU A 174 8.97 5.79 -31.97
N ASP A 175 9.56 6.43 -32.97
CA ASP A 175 10.34 7.66 -32.79
C ASP A 175 9.47 8.84 -32.33
N CYS A 176 8.27 8.98 -32.90
CA CYS A 176 7.28 9.96 -32.43
C CYS A 176 6.81 9.67 -30.99
N ILE A 177 6.58 8.41 -30.62
CA ILE A 177 6.24 8.04 -29.24
C ILE A 177 7.36 8.43 -28.29
N LYS A 178 8.62 8.12 -28.65
CA LYS A 178 9.81 8.51 -27.87
C LYS A 178 9.89 10.03 -27.70
N THR A 179 9.67 10.77 -28.79
CA THR A 179 9.72 12.23 -28.79
C THR A 179 8.67 12.82 -27.86
N VAL A 180 7.42 12.39 -28.00
CA VAL A 180 6.32 12.92 -27.17
C VAL A 180 6.50 12.54 -25.71
N LEU A 181 6.76 11.28 -25.38
CA LEU A 181 6.85 10.84 -23.99
C LEU A 181 8.10 11.40 -23.29
N TYR A 182 9.28 11.25 -23.88
CA TYR A 182 10.53 11.54 -23.17
C TYR A 182 11.04 12.96 -23.43
N ASP A 183 11.02 13.42 -24.68
CA ASP A 183 11.60 14.74 -25.00
C ASP A 183 10.63 15.88 -24.68
N GLU A 184 9.34 15.72 -25.00
CA GLU A 184 8.34 16.79 -24.81
C GLU A 184 7.63 16.74 -23.46
N MET A 185 7.24 15.54 -23.00
CA MET A 185 6.53 15.37 -21.72
C MET A 185 7.46 15.11 -20.54
N GLY A 186 8.74 14.81 -20.79
CA GLY A 186 9.75 14.64 -19.74
C GLY A 186 9.57 13.40 -18.86
N PHE A 187 9.00 12.31 -19.40
CA PHE A 187 8.96 11.06 -18.64
C PHE A 187 10.38 10.56 -18.33
N THR A 188 10.63 10.22 -17.08
CA THR A 188 11.96 9.76 -16.61
C THR A 188 11.85 8.65 -15.57
N GLU A 189 12.92 7.87 -15.45
CA GLU A 189 13.07 6.91 -14.36
C GLU A 189 13.13 7.62 -13.02
N MET A 190 12.63 6.96 -11.98
CA MET A 190 12.81 7.41 -10.60
C MET A 190 14.28 7.38 -10.18
N ASP A 191 14.65 8.22 -9.21
CA ASP A 191 16.00 8.21 -8.67
C ASP A 191 16.20 6.98 -7.77
N LYS A 192 17.43 6.45 -7.74
CA LYS A 192 17.76 5.30 -6.88
C LYS A 192 17.61 5.61 -5.40
N ASP A 193 17.62 6.89 -5.01
CA ASP A 193 17.44 7.32 -3.63
C ASP A 193 15.95 7.43 -3.24
N ASP A 194 15.03 7.39 -4.21
CA ASP A 194 13.57 7.51 -4.03
C ASP A 194 12.88 6.15 -3.86
N ILE A 195 13.59 5.10 -3.42
CA ILE A 195 13.05 3.73 -3.42
C ILE A 195 11.77 3.61 -2.56
N CYS A 196 11.67 4.38 -1.49
CA CYS A 196 10.52 4.36 -0.59
C CYS A 196 9.30 5.14 -1.10
N ASN A 197 9.41 5.87 -2.22
CA ASN A 197 8.30 6.66 -2.76
C ASN A 197 7.43 5.80 -3.70
N PHE A 198 6.39 5.17 -3.14
CA PHE A 198 5.48 4.32 -3.90
C PHE A 198 4.67 5.04 -4.98
N ASN A 199 4.59 6.38 -4.96
CA ASN A 199 3.99 7.13 -6.06
C ASN A 199 4.71 6.88 -7.40
N ASN A 200 5.99 6.48 -7.36
CA ASN A 200 6.75 6.10 -8.56
C ASN A 200 6.28 4.77 -9.16
N VAL A 201 5.41 4.01 -8.48
CA VAL A 201 4.90 2.70 -8.93
C VAL A 201 3.42 2.77 -9.32
N TYR A 202 2.70 3.80 -8.87
CA TYR A 202 1.28 3.96 -9.15
C TYR A 202 1.07 4.66 -10.50
N VAL A 203 0.40 4.00 -11.44
CA VAL A 203 0.28 4.48 -12.82
C VAL A 203 -0.38 5.86 -12.91
N ASP A 204 -1.39 6.11 -12.06
CA ASP A 204 -2.08 7.40 -11.99
C ASP A 204 -1.15 8.52 -11.49
N LYS A 205 -0.26 8.21 -10.54
CA LYS A 205 0.73 9.15 -10.00
C LYS A 205 1.88 9.38 -10.97
N VAL A 206 2.42 8.33 -11.59
CA VAL A 206 3.47 8.45 -12.62
C VAL A 206 2.97 9.26 -13.82
N LEU A 207 1.71 9.10 -14.22
CA LEU A 207 1.10 9.93 -15.26
C LEU A 207 1.00 11.41 -14.85
N GLN A 208 0.98 11.76 -13.57
CA GLN A 208 0.98 13.14 -13.08
C GLN A 208 2.40 13.67 -12.93
N THR A 209 3.27 12.94 -12.22
CA THR A 209 4.63 13.36 -11.86
C THR A 209 5.63 13.22 -13.00
N LYS A 210 5.32 12.38 -14.00
CA LYS A 210 6.22 11.99 -15.11
C LYS A 210 7.49 11.27 -14.65
N LYS A 211 7.56 10.87 -13.37
CA LYS A 211 8.69 10.14 -12.78
C LYS A 211 8.18 8.80 -12.27
N GLY A 212 8.83 7.69 -12.64
CA GLY A 212 8.33 6.38 -12.25
C GLY A 212 9.30 5.21 -12.45
N HIS A 213 8.89 4.07 -11.92
CA HIS A 213 9.57 2.79 -12.06
C HIS A 213 9.52 2.31 -13.52
N SER A 214 10.59 1.64 -13.98
CA SER A 214 10.76 1.15 -15.35
C SER A 214 9.56 0.36 -15.89
N LEU A 215 8.98 -0.51 -15.06
CA LEU A 215 7.78 -1.30 -15.39
C LEU A 215 6.53 -0.44 -15.62
N VAL A 216 6.36 0.67 -14.89
CA VAL A 216 5.19 1.56 -15.08
C VAL A 216 5.36 2.37 -16.36
N LEU A 217 6.58 2.85 -16.63
CA LEU A 217 6.91 3.51 -17.90
C LEU A 217 6.70 2.56 -19.08
N LEU A 218 7.04 1.27 -18.92
CA LEU A 218 6.74 0.22 -19.90
C LEU A 218 5.24 0.11 -20.15
N VAL A 219 4.41 0.07 -19.11
CA VAL A 219 2.94 0.00 -19.25
C VAL A 219 2.41 1.20 -20.01
N ILE A 220 2.84 2.42 -19.66
CA ILE A 220 2.41 3.66 -20.33
C ILE A 220 2.80 3.63 -21.82
N TYR A 221 4.07 3.33 -22.12
CA TYR A 221 4.54 3.25 -23.49
C TYR A 221 3.80 2.18 -24.29
N HIS A 222 3.63 0.99 -23.72
CA HIS A 222 2.90 -0.12 -24.34
C HIS A 222 1.50 0.31 -24.77
N GLU A 223 0.77 1.01 -23.91
CA GLU A 223 -0.59 1.44 -24.19
C GLU A 223 -0.71 2.54 -25.24
N VAL A 224 0.28 3.44 -25.30
CA VAL A 224 0.39 4.43 -26.38
C VAL A 224 0.71 3.71 -27.69
N ALA A 225 1.71 2.84 -27.72
CA ALA A 225 2.10 2.08 -28.91
C ALA A 225 0.94 1.25 -29.48
N LYS A 226 0.19 0.58 -28.59
CA LYS A 226 -1.02 -0.18 -28.95
C LYS A 226 -2.07 0.68 -29.64
N ARG A 227 -2.31 1.91 -29.16
CA ARG A 227 -3.24 2.89 -29.78
C ARG A 227 -2.78 3.43 -31.13
N LEU A 228 -1.51 3.28 -31.45
CA LEU A 228 -0.93 3.53 -32.78
C LEU A 228 -0.87 2.27 -33.67
N GLY A 229 -1.49 1.17 -33.22
CA GLY A 229 -1.53 -0.10 -33.96
C GLY A 229 -0.22 -0.89 -33.90
N ILE A 230 0.67 -0.59 -32.96
CA ILE A 230 1.92 -1.32 -32.76
C ILE A 230 1.72 -2.33 -31.64
N LEU A 231 1.76 -3.62 -31.98
CA LEU A 231 1.70 -4.68 -30.98
C LEU A 231 3.09 -4.91 -30.38
N CYS A 232 3.23 -4.55 -29.10
CA CYS A 232 4.43 -4.80 -28.30
C CYS A 232 4.14 -5.87 -27.25
N LEU A 233 5.12 -6.72 -26.95
CA LEU A 233 5.05 -7.69 -25.86
C LEU A 233 6.17 -7.42 -24.86
N PRO A 234 5.91 -7.52 -23.54
CA PRO A 234 6.98 -7.51 -22.55
C PRO A 234 7.85 -8.75 -22.72
N VAL A 235 9.16 -8.57 -22.71
CA VAL A 235 10.14 -9.66 -22.76
C VAL A 235 11.23 -9.44 -21.72
N SER A 236 11.73 -10.54 -21.16
CA SER A 236 12.85 -10.52 -20.23
C SER A 236 14.17 -10.64 -20.97
N MET A 237 15.16 -9.86 -20.56
CA MET A 237 16.56 -10.00 -20.95
C MET A 237 17.44 -9.96 -19.71
N VAL A 238 18.62 -10.59 -19.76
CA VAL A 238 19.61 -10.50 -18.69
C VAL A 238 20.74 -9.58 -19.17
N LEU A 239 21.08 -8.58 -18.37
CA LEU A 239 22.21 -7.68 -18.61
C LEU A 239 22.93 -7.46 -17.27
N ASP A 240 24.25 -7.62 -17.24
CA ASP A 240 25.07 -7.41 -16.04
C ASP A 240 24.57 -8.15 -14.78
N HIS A 241 24.12 -9.40 -14.97
CA HIS A 241 23.50 -10.24 -13.92
C HIS A 241 22.15 -9.74 -13.37
N GLU A 242 21.56 -8.70 -13.97
CA GLU A 242 20.22 -8.20 -13.65
C GLU A 242 19.20 -8.59 -14.74
N VAL A 243 17.97 -8.89 -14.31
CA VAL A 243 16.85 -9.17 -15.22
C VAL A 243 16.14 -7.87 -15.56
N TRP A 244 16.17 -7.50 -16.84
CA TRP A 244 15.50 -6.33 -17.38
C TRP A 244 14.25 -6.74 -18.15
N ILE A 245 13.17 -5.97 -17.98
CA ILE A 245 11.95 -6.14 -18.76
C ILE A 245 11.88 -5.01 -19.78
N ILE A 246 11.87 -5.38 -21.06
CA ILE A 246 11.78 -4.46 -22.18
C ILE A 246 10.60 -4.85 -23.08
N MET A 247 10.28 -4.03 -24.07
CA MET A 247 9.25 -4.38 -25.05
C MET A 247 9.87 -4.92 -26.33
N ARG A 248 9.21 -5.90 -26.94
CA ARG A 248 9.52 -6.42 -28.27
C ARG A 248 8.32 -6.24 -29.19
N HIS A 249 8.54 -5.62 -30.33
CA HIS A 249 7.64 -5.66 -31.47
C HIS A 249 8.21 -6.60 -32.54
N ARG A 250 7.37 -7.47 -33.09
CA ARG A 250 7.70 -8.35 -34.21
C ARG A 250 6.90 -7.92 -35.43
N THR A 251 7.57 -7.71 -36.56
CA THR A 251 6.90 -7.34 -37.82
C THR A 251 5.91 -8.41 -38.27
N THR A 252 4.92 -8.04 -39.09
CA THR A 252 3.85 -8.95 -39.54
C THR A 252 4.37 -10.25 -40.17
N ASN A 253 5.49 -10.17 -40.91
CA ASN A 253 6.11 -11.33 -41.56
C ASN A 253 7.04 -12.14 -40.64
N GLY A 254 7.21 -11.73 -39.38
CA GLY A 254 8.00 -12.43 -38.37
C GLY A 254 9.52 -12.35 -38.55
N THR A 255 10.01 -11.57 -39.51
CA THR A 255 11.42 -11.55 -39.95
C THR A 255 12.32 -10.62 -39.13
N VAL A 256 11.76 -9.61 -38.46
CA VAL A 256 12.52 -8.59 -37.74
C VAL A 256 11.90 -8.31 -36.37
N ASP A 257 12.73 -8.40 -35.33
CA ASP A 257 12.39 -7.96 -33.98
C ASP A 257 12.96 -6.55 -33.71
N ILE A 258 12.10 -5.67 -33.19
CA ILE A 258 12.44 -4.34 -32.69
C ILE A 258 12.27 -4.35 -31.18
N TYR A 259 13.32 -3.96 -30.47
CA TYR A 259 13.35 -3.88 -29.02
C TYR A 259 13.27 -2.44 -28.57
N ILE A 260 12.46 -2.17 -27.54
CA ILE A 260 12.18 -0.82 -27.06
C ILE A 260 12.54 -0.75 -25.58
N CYS A 261 13.42 0.18 -25.24
CA CYS A 261 13.80 0.46 -23.87
C CYS A 261 12.73 1.35 -23.19
N PRO A 262 12.04 0.89 -22.15
CA PRO A 262 10.99 1.67 -21.47
C PRO A 262 11.54 2.84 -20.64
N LEU A 263 12.86 2.98 -20.49
CA LEU A 263 13.48 4.10 -19.77
C LEU A 263 13.76 5.30 -20.67
N THR A 264 13.99 5.04 -21.95
CA THR A 264 14.45 6.07 -22.91
C THR A 264 13.52 6.19 -24.12
N GLY A 265 12.60 5.25 -24.29
CA GLY A 265 11.78 5.11 -25.49
C GLY A 265 12.54 4.68 -26.74
N ILE A 266 13.86 4.47 -26.66
CA ILE A 266 14.69 4.14 -27.81
C ILE A 266 14.31 2.76 -28.35
N ALA A 267 14.03 2.72 -29.65
CA ALA A 267 13.74 1.50 -30.40
C ALA A 267 14.95 1.09 -31.28
N SER A 268 15.42 -0.14 -31.12
CA SER A 268 16.56 -0.70 -31.88
C SER A 268 16.20 -2.01 -32.58
N LYS A 269 16.71 -2.19 -33.80
CA LYS A 269 16.63 -3.46 -34.54
C LYS A 269 17.72 -4.41 -34.04
N GLY A 270 17.37 -5.67 -33.75
CA GLY A 270 18.34 -6.64 -33.21
C GLY A 270 18.54 -6.47 -31.69
N TYR A 271 19.67 -6.91 -31.13
CA TYR A 271 19.86 -6.91 -29.67
C TYR A 271 19.73 -5.52 -29.03
N PRO A 272 19.20 -5.40 -27.80
CA PRO A 272 18.96 -4.12 -27.16
C PRO A 272 20.28 -3.44 -26.77
N CYS A 273 20.32 -2.12 -26.97
CA CYS A 273 21.21 -1.14 -26.34
C CYS A 273 22.54 -0.77 -27.06
N THR A 274 22.62 0.49 -27.48
CA THR A 274 23.83 1.21 -27.90
C THR A 274 24.62 1.81 -26.72
N ARG A 275 24.19 1.60 -25.47
CA ARG A 275 24.88 2.14 -24.28
C ARG A 275 25.96 1.21 -23.72
N VAL A 276 25.99 -0.05 -24.16
CA VAL A 276 26.97 -1.03 -23.72
C VAL A 276 27.36 -1.90 -24.93
N GLN A 277 28.45 -1.52 -25.56
CA GLN A 277 29.23 -2.41 -26.45
C GLN A 277 30.02 -3.39 -25.56
N LEU A 278 29.35 -4.17 -24.72
CA LEU A 278 29.99 -5.28 -24.00
C LEU A 278 29.48 -6.58 -24.62
N ALA A 279 30.45 -7.43 -24.91
CA ALA A 279 30.28 -8.76 -25.46
C ALA A 279 29.32 -9.57 -24.57
N VAL A 280 28.06 -9.70 -24.97
CA VAL A 280 27.20 -10.75 -24.45
C VAL A 280 27.63 -12.04 -25.16
N SER A 281 28.71 -12.65 -24.67
CA SER A 281 28.96 -14.07 -24.91
C SER A 281 27.96 -14.84 -24.05
N GLU A 282 27.25 -15.78 -24.68
CA GLU A 282 26.17 -16.61 -24.13
C GLU A 282 24.76 -16.05 -24.39
N SER A 283 24.11 -16.71 -25.34
CA SER A 283 22.74 -16.52 -25.80
C SER A 283 21.75 -16.88 -24.68
N PHE A 284 21.43 -15.93 -23.81
CA PHE A 284 20.30 -16.09 -22.90
C PHE A 284 18.98 -16.01 -23.69
N PRO A 285 18.01 -16.91 -23.44
CA PRO A 285 16.74 -16.91 -24.15
C PRO A 285 15.90 -15.69 -23.76
N ILE A 286 15.48 -14.92 -24.76
CA ILE A 286 14.51 -13.83 -24.58
C ILE A 286 13.12 -14.46 -24.46
N CYS A 287 12.52 -14.37 -23.27
CA CYS A 287 11.22 -14.94 -22.96
C CYS A 287 10.14 -13.87 -22.93
N VAL A 288 8.95 -14.17 -23.45
CA VAL A 288 7.77 -13.31 -23.26
C VAL A 288 7.37 -13.37 -21.79
N VAL A 289 7.11 -12.22 -21.21
CA VAL A 289 6.73 -12.08 -19.80
C VAL A 289 5.21 -11.90 -19.72
N PRO A 290 4.49 -12.88 -19.14
CA PRO A 290 3.06 -12.75 -18.89
C PRO A 290 2.71 -11.51 -18.06
N ALA A 291 1.51 -10.94 -18.30
CA ALA A 291 1.03 -9.78 -17.55
C ALA A 291 1.04 -10.01 -16.02
N LYS A 292 0.66 -11.22 -15.58
CA LYS A 292 0.72 -11.63 -14.17
C LYS A 292 2.10 -11.41 -13.55
N ASP A 293 3.16 -11.76 -14.28
CA ASP A 293 4.53 -11.66 -13.78
C ASP A 293 5.00 -10.20 -13.74
N VAL A 294 4.53 -9.35 -14.66
CA VAL A 294 4.75 -7.89 -14.58
C VAL A 294 4.17 -7.33 -13.28
N PHE A 295 2.95 -7.73 -12.89
CA PHE A 295 2.34 -7.27 -11.64
C PHE A 295 3.08 -7.80 -10.40
N MET A 296 3.57 -9.04 -10.44
CA MET A 296 4.40 -9.59 -9.36
C MET A 296 5.73 -8.85 -9.21
N LEU A 297 6.35 -8.40 -10.31
CA LEU A 297 7.55 -7.58 -10.25
C LEU A 297 7.27 -6.19 -9.65
N LEU A 298 6.13 -5.57 -9.97
CA LEU A 298 5.69 -4.33 -9.31
C LEU A 298 5.48 -4.55 -7.80
N LEU A 299 4.87 -5.67 -7.41
CA LEU A 299 4.65 -6.01 -6.00
C LEU A 299 5.95 -6.27 -5.24
N LYS A 300 6.94 -6.91 -5.87
CA LYS A 300 8.27 -7.11 -5.28
C LYS A 300 8.95 -5.79 -4.92
N TYR A 301 8.67 -4.72 -5.67
CA TYR A 301 9.15 -3.39 -5.36
C TYR A 301 8.37 -2.75 -4.20
N LEU A 302 7.04 -2.89 -4.16
CA LEU A 302 6.18 -2.34 -3.12
C LEU A 302 6.28 -3.06 -1.77
N ALA A 303 6.62 -4.35 -1.80
CA ALA A 303 6.94 -5.17 -0.64
C ALA A 303 8.23 -5.94 -0.93
N PRO A 304 9.41 -5.31 -0.75
CA PRO A 304 10.69 -5.98 -0.94
C PRO A 304 10.85 -7.08 0.09
N CYS A 305 10.46 -8.30 -0.31
CA CYS A 305 10.79 -9.52 0.41
C CYS A 305 12.32 -9.69 0.32
N GLY A 306 13.03 -9.41 1.42
CA GLY A 306 14.42 -9.85 1.58
C GLY A 306 15.52 -8.97 1.02
N VAL A 307 15.33 -7.65 0.86
CA VAL A 307 16.47 -6.78 0.56
C VAL A 307 17.06 -6.24 1.87
N PRO A 308 18.33 -6.52 2.19
CA PRO A 308 19.04 -5.83 3.26
C PRO A 308 19.36 -4.42 2.74
N HIS A 309 18.58 -3.43 3.17
CA HIS A 309 18.99 -2.05 3.03
C HIS A 309 19.25 -1.46 4.41
N ASN A 310 20.37 -0.74 4.50
CA ASN A 310 20.85 0.07 5.61
C ASN A 310 19.90 1.25 5.95
N ASN A 311 18.62 1.15 5.64
CA ASN A 311 17.64 2.18 5.93
C ASN A 311 16.70 1.64 7.03
N PRO A 312 16.91 2.04 8.29
CA PRO A 312 16.14 1.59 9.43
C PRO A 312 14.79 2.29 9.38
N CYS A 313 13.89 1.81 8.53
CA CYS A 313 12.50 2.21 8.58
C CYS A 313 11.66 0.95 8.71
N ALA A 314 11.55 0.46 9.95
CA ALA A 314 10.62 -0.59 10.35
C ALA A 314 9.47 0.00 11.19
N SER A 315 8.91 1.13 10.75
CA SER A 315 7.67 1.68 11.31
C SER A 315 6.50 0.70 11.12
N ILE A 316 5.44 0.82 11.93
CA ILE A 316 4.19 0.07 11.74
C ILE A 316 3.65 0.23 10.31
N LEU A 317 3.76 1.44 9.72
CA LEU A 317 3.39 1.66 8.32
C LEU A 317 4.09 0.68 7.37
N ASN A 318 5.37 0.37 7.60
CA ASN A 318 6.10 -0.57 6.77
C ASN A 318 5.71 -2.03 7.02
N LYS A 319 5.19 -2.38 8.20
CA LYS A 319 4.65 -3.71 8.51
C LYS A 319 3.28 -3.91 7.87
N GLU A 320 2.37 -2.94 8.04
CA GLU A 320 1.04 -2.96 7.44
C GLU A 320 1.13 -2.94 5.91
N ASN A 321 1.99 -2.09 5.33
CA ASN A 321 2.23 -2.05 3.87
C ASN A 321 2.75 -3.40 3.34
N ARG A 322 3.65 -4.07 4.07
CA ARG A 322 4.14 -5.41 3.69
C ARG A 322 3.00 -6.42 3.67
N LEU A 323 2.23 -6.55 4.76
CA LEU A 323 1.07 -7.44 4.80
C LEU A 323 0.08 -7.14 3.68
N HIS A 324 -0.18 -5.85 3.46
CA HIS A 324 -1.11 -5.36 2.45
C HIS A 324 -0.75 -5.79 1.02
N PHE A 325 0.53 -5.67 0.61
CA PHE A 325 0.97 -6.09 -0.73
C PHE A 325 1.24 -7.59 -0.84
N VAL A 326 1.66 -8.26 0.23
CA VAL A 326 1.76 -9.73 0.27
C VAL A 326 0.36 -10.34 0.11
N ARG A 327 -0.68 -9.74 0.71
CA ARG A 327 -2.07 -10.17 0.49
C ARG A 327 -2.48 -10.07 -0.96
N LEU A 328 -2.08 -9.00 -1.68
CA LEU A 328 -2.33 -8.90 -3.12
C LEU A 328 -1.56 -9.95 -3.91
N ALA A 329 -0.30 -10.23 -3.53
CA ALA A 329 0.48 -11.30 -4.14
C ALA A 329 -0.25 -12.64 -4.02
N CYS A 330 -0.81 -12.98 -2.86
CA CYS A 330 -1.63 -14.18 -2.67
C CYS A 330 -2.83 -14.25 -3.64
N ILE A 331 -3.46 -13.11 -3.96
CA ILE A 331 -4.57 -13.07 -4.93
C ILE A 331 -4.07 -13.33 -6.35
N ILE A 332 -2.97 -12.68 -6.74
CA ILE A 332 -2.39 -12.80 -8.08
C ILE A 332 -1.81 -14.21 -8.32
N THR A 333 -1.24 -14.82 -7.27
CA THR A 333 -0.56 -16.12 -7.30
C THR A 333 -1.32 -17.20 -6.55
N SER A 334 -2.65 -17.14 -6.50
CA SER A 334 -3.53 -18.00 -5.66
C SER A 334 -3.26 -19.51 -5.71
N GLU A 335 -2.54 -20.00 -6.72
CA GLU A 335 -2.08 -21.39 -6.85
C GLU A 335 -0.83 -21.73 -5.99
N THR A 336 -0.23 -20.74 -5.32
CA THR A 336 1.08 -20.87 -4.67
C THR A 336 0.90 -20.90 -3.15
N VAL A 337 0.77 -22.11 -2.59
CA VAL A 337 0.62 -22.36 -1.14
C VAL A 337 1.68 -21.59 -0.32
N ARG A 338 2.91 -21.52 -0.82
CA ARG A 338 4.02 -20.79 -0.19
C ARG A 338 3.76 -19.30 0.06
N ALA A 339 3.03 -18.63 -0.85
CA ALA A 339 2.72 -17.21 -0.67
C ALA A 339 1.73 -17.01 0.49
N ILE A 340 0.78 -17.93 0.65
CA ILE A 340 -0.21 -17.93 1.72
C ILE A 340 0.45 -18.25 3.06
N GLU A 341 1.32 -19.27 3.09
CA GLU A 341 2.12 -19.59 4.29
C GLU A 341 3.00 -18.42 4.71
N SER A 342 3.67 -17.78 3.75
CA SER A 342 4.48 -16.58 4.01
C SER A 342 3.63 -15.45 4.60
N TYR A 343 2.47 -15.16 3.99
CA TYR A 343 1.53 -14.16 4.50
C TYR A 343 1.08 -14.47 5.93
N ALA A 344 0.69 -15.72 6.20
CA ALA A 344 0.27 -16.16 7.52
C ALA A 344 1.40 -16.06 8.55
N GLY A 345 2.63 -16.44 8.18
CA GLY A 345 3.81 -16.26 9.01
C GLY A 345 4.04 -14.80 9.40
N TRP A 346 3.87 -13.86 8.47
CA TRP A 346 3.95 -12.43 8.76
C TRP A 346 2.78 -11.94 9.65
N CYS A 347 1.55 -12.40 9.38
CA CYS A 347 0.39 -12.10 10.23
C CYS A 347 0.62 -12.58 11.67
N ASN A 348 1.12 -13.80 11.84
CA ASN A 348 1.49 -14.35 13.14
C ASN A 348 2.56 -13.50 13.80
N HIS A 349 3.65 -13.22 13.09
CA HIS A 349 4.76 -12.46 13.62
C HIS A 349 4.32 -11.08 14.15
N PHE A 350 3.54 -10.34 13.36
CA PHE A 350 3.10 -8.99 13.76
C PHE A 350 1.83 -8.96 14.61
N GLY A 351 1.02 -10.03 14.63
CA GLY A 351 -0.26 -10.08 15.32
C GLY A 351 -1.39 -9.31 14.62
N TYR A 352 -1.25 -8.98 13.34
CA TYR A 352 -2.27 -8.28 12.55
C TYR A 352 -2.88 -9.20 11.50
N GLN A 353 -4.10 -8.90 11.07
CA GLN A 353 -4.81 -9.58 9.97
C GLN A 353 -4.89 -11.12 10.16
N LEU A 354 -4.98 -11.58 11.41
CA LEU A 354 -5.00 -13.00 11.78
C LEU A 354 -6.23 -13.71 11.19
N GLU A 355 -7.40 -13.10 11.24
CA GLU A 355 -8.62 -13.65 10.66
C GLU A 355 -8.49 -13.87 9.15
N GLN A 356 -7.93 -12.90 8.41
CA GLN A 356 -7.70 -13.00 6.97
C GLN A 356 -6.72 -14.15 6.66
N ALA A 357 -5.65 -14.30 7.45
CA ALA A 357 -4.71 -15.40 7.30
C ALA A 357 -5.37 -16.76 7.54
N MET A 358 -6.22 -16.86 8.58
CA MET A 358 -6.97 -18.07 8.88
C MET A 358 -7.95 -18.45 7.76
N GLU A 359 -8.66 -17.49 7.17
CA GLU A 359 -9.57 -17.74 6.03
C GLU A 359 -8.81 -18.26 4.79
N LEU A 360 -7.65 -17.68 4.49
CA LEU A 360 -6.81 -18.12 3.38
C LEU A 360 -6.22 -19.51 3.58
N LEU A 361 -5.67 -19.79 4.77
CA LEU A 361 -5.10 -21.10 5.10
C LEU A 361 -6.16 -22.21 5.04
N LYS A 362 -7.38 -21.93 5.52
CA LYS A 362 -8.50 -22.89 5.47
C LYS A 362 -8.99 -23.16 4.04
N SER A 363 -8.99 -22.14 3.18
CA SER A 363 -9.53 -22.26 1.82
C SER A 363 -8.61 -22.98 0.83
N HIS A 364 -7.32 -23.15 1.14
CA HIS A 364 -6.33 -23.70 0.21
C HIS A 364 -5.73 -25.06 0.65
N GLU A 365 -6.39 -25.79 1.56
CA GLU A 365 -5.94 -27.11 2.08
C GLU A 365 -4.44 -27.14 2.41
N CYS A 366 -3.91 -26.07 3.03
CA CYS A 366 -2.49 -25.97 3.35
C CYS A 366 -2.06 -27.12 4.29
N PHE A 367 -1.03 -27.87 3.88
CA PHE A 367 -0.57 -29.07 4.57
C PHE A 367 0.17 -28.77 5.89
N ASP A 368 0.72 -27.56 6.03
CA ASP A 368 1.31 -27.10 7.29
C ASP A 368 0.28 -26.35 8.14
N HIS A 369 -0.26 -27.05 9.14
CA HIS A 369 -1.20 -26.47 10.10
C HIS A 369 -0.53 -25.63 11.20
N SER A 370 0.81 -25.54 11.24
CA SER A 370 1.52 -24.79 12.29
C SER A 370 1.11 -23.31 12.32
N HIS A 371 1.16 -22.64 11.16
CA HIS A 371 0.75 -21.25 11.04
C HIS A 371 -0.72 -21.03 11.38
N LEU A 372 -1.61 -21.98 11.02
CA LEU A 372 -3.03 -21.89 11.36
C LEU A 372 -3.26 -21.98 12.87
N ILE A 373 -2.59 -22.91 13.55
CA ILE A 373 -2.68 -23.09 15.00
C ILE A 373 -2.18 -21.84 15.72
N GLU A 374 -1.03 -21.29 15.30
CA GLU A 374 -0.49 -20.05 15.83
C GLU A 374 -1.44 -18.86 15.63
N CYS A 375 -2.05 -18.71 14.44
CA CYS A 375 -3.06 -17.69 14.17
C CYS A 375 -4.23 -17.82 15.15
N ILE A 376 -4.76 -19.03 15.33
CA ILE A 376 -5.89 -19.32 16.24
C ILE A 376 -5.53 -18.97 17.68
N GLN A 377 -4.33 -19.36 18.13
CA GLN A 377 -3.88 -19.08 19.49
C GLN A 377 -3.76 -17.57 19.73
N LYS A 378 -3.03 -16.84 18.88
CA LYS A 378 -2.86 -15.38 19.00
C LYS A 378 -4.18 -14.64 18.91
N PHE A 379 -5.07 -15.08 18.02
CA PHE A 379 -6.41 -14.50 17.92
C PHE A 379 -7.20 -14.73 19.22
N GLY A 380 -7.15 -15.94 19.78
CA GLY A 380 -7.76 -16.24 21.08
C GLY A 380 -7.22 -15.38 22.23
N GLU A 381 -5.90 -15.15 22.26
CA GLU A 381 -5.26 -14.25 23.22
C GLU A 381 -5.77 -12.80 23.06
N GLN A 382 -5.89 -12.29 21.83
CA GLN A 382 -6.46 -10.96 21.57
C GLN A 382 -7.91 -10.85 22.02
N GLN A 383 -8.74 -11.85 21.73
CA GLN A 383 -10.14 -11.88 22.18
C GLN A 383 -10.26 -11.94 23.70
N ALA A 384 -9.37 -12.68 24.37
CA ALA A 384 -9.31 -12.71 25.83
C ALA A 384 -8.93 -11.34 26.43
N VAL A 385 -8.03 -10.59 25.79
CA VAL A 385 -7.67 -9.22 26.18
C VAL A 385 -8.85 -8.25 26.00
N ILE A 386 -9.59 -8.37 24.90
CA ILE A 386 -10.79 -7.54 24.65
C ILE A 386 -11.89 -7.84 25.69
N ALA A 387 -12.09 -9.12 26.03
CA ALA A 387 -13.10 -9.54 26.98
C ALA A 387 -12.76 -9.17 28.44
N ASN A 388 -11.49 -9.23 28.83
CA ASN A 388 -11.03 -8.97 30.20
C ASN A 388 -10.54 -7.53 30.36
N ARG A 389 -11.46 -6.56 30.33
CA ARG A 389 -11.15 -5.15 30.58
C ARG A 389 -10.94 -4.88 32.06
N GLU A 390 -9.69 -4.95 32.47
CA GLU A 390 -9.29 -4.60 33.83
C GLU A 390 -9.30 -3.09 34.03
N ILE A 391 -9.90 -2.65 35.15
CA ILE A 391 -9.81 -1.26 35.60
C ILE A 391 -8.53 -1.13 36.42
N HIS A 392 -7.69 -0.16 36.06
CA HIS A 392 -6.42 0.07 36.74
C HIS A 392 -6.49 1.37 37.55
N GLY A 393 -6.31 1.23 38.86
CA GLY A 393 -6.13 2.37 39.76
C GLY A 393 -4.77 3.02 39.56
N ARG A 394 -4.68 4.34 39.76
CA ARG A 394 -3.42 5.06 39.64
C ARG A 394 -2.53 4.76 40.85
N LEU A 395 -1.26 4.48 40.60
CA LEU A 395 -0.29 4.29 41.69
C LEU A 395 0.19 5.65 42.22
N PRO A 396 0.33 5.84 43.54
CA PRO A 396 0.71 7.14 44.11
C PRO A 396 2.07 7.70 43.64
N TRP A 397 2.95 6.84 43.14
CA TRP A 397 4.32 7.19 42.77
C TRP A 397 4.55 7.38 41.26
N THR A 398 3.53 7.18 40.40
CA THR A 398 3.68 7.40 38.96
C THR A 398 3.67 8.89 38.64
N LYS A 399 4.67 9.35 37.88
CA LYS A 399 4.82 10.79 37.57
C LYS A 399 3.91 11.29 36.47
N TYR A 400 3.48 10.42 35.55
CA TYR A 400 2.78 10.83 34.33
C TYR A 400 1.48 10.05 34.12
N ALA A 401 0.60 10.54 33.26
CA ALA A 401 -0.71 9.97 32.96
C ALA A 401 -0.90 9.79 31.45
N ALA A 402 -1.89 8.95 31.10
CA ALA A 402 -2.32 8.77 29.73
C ALA A 402 -2.67 10.10 29.04
N GLY A 403 -2.33 10.19 27.76
CA GLY A 403 -2.59 11.34 26.90
C GLY A 403 -1.51 12.42 26.91
N LEU A 404 -0.59 12.42 27.88
CA LEU A 404 0.50 13.39 27.92
C LEU A 404 1.50 13.17 26.78
N VAL A 405 1.86 14.26 26.10
CA VAL A 405 2.89 14.28 25.07
C VAL A 405 4.26 14.43 25.72
N MET A 406 5.17 13.55 25.36
CA MET A 406 6.49 13.40 25.97
C MET A 406 7.58 13.53 24.90
N ILE A 407 8.75 13.99 25.34
CA ILE A 407 10.01 13.91 24.63
C ILE A 407 10.76 12.70 25.18
N TYR A 408 11.12 11.78 24.29
CA TYR A 408 11.92 10.61 24.59
C TYR A 408 13.41 10.96 24.60
N ASN A 409 14.09 10.68 25.70
CA ASN A 409 15.52 10.97 25.89
C ASN A 409 16.38 9.70 26.11
N GLY A 410 15.81 8.51 25.88
CA GLY A 410 16.56 7.27 26.06
C GLY A 410 17.61 7.09 24.97
N GLU A 411 18.75 6.49 25.34
CA GLU A 411 19.84 6.15 24.42
C GLU A 411 19.68 4.74 23.82
N ASP A 412 18.54 4.07 24.05
CA ASP A 412 18.38 2.64 23.78
C ASP A 412 18.23 2.31 22.28
N ASP A 413 19.10 1.44 21.79
CA ASP A 413 18.89 0.61 20.61
C ASP A 413 17.76 -0.39 20.92
N PHE A 414 16.59 -0.25 20.28
CA PHE A 414 15.57 -1.31 20.36
C PHE A 414 16.15 -2.59 19.71
N LEU A 415 16.06 -3.71 20.43
CA LEU A 415 16.67 -5.01 20.12
C LEU A 415 16.59 -5.41 18.63
N GLU A 416 17.68 -5.99 18.11
CA GLU A 416 17.71 -6.64 16.79
C GLU A 416 16.68 -7.78 16.73
N GLU A 417 15.69 -7.68 15.84
CA GLU A 417 14.80 -8.81 15.55
C GLU A 417 15.35 -9.58 14.34
N THR A 418 15.64 -10.86 14.53
CA THR A 418 16.06 -11.73 13.43
C THR A 418 14.82 -12.21 12.72
N VAL A 419 14.64 -11.82 11.46
CA VAL A 419 13.51 -12.28 10.66
C VAL A 419 14.02 -13.27 9.63
N TYR A 420 13.41 -14.45 9.61
CA TYR A 420 13.70 -15.48 8.61
C TYR A 420 13.04 -15.11 7.30
N VAL A 421 13.86 -14.78 6.30
CA VAL A 421 13.40 -14.42 4.96
C VAL A 421 13.48 -15.67 4.08
N ASN A 422 12.37 -16.42 4.04
CA ASN A 422 12.13 -17.65 3.27
C ASN A 422 12.62 -18.98 3.88
N SER A 423 11.83 -20.03 3.66
CA SER A 423 12.14 -21.43 3.98
C SER A 423 13.31 -22.02 3.17
N ASP A 424 13.70 -21.37 2.06
CA ASP A 424 14.67 -21.93 1.10
C ASP A 424 16.01 -21.18 1.06
N ALA A 425 16.15 -20.11 1.84
CA ALA A 425 17.42 -19.41 2.00
C ALA A 425 17.64 -19.19 3.50
N THR A 426 18.77 -19.64 4.02
CA THR A 426 19.25 -19.38 5.39
C THR A 426 19.66 -17.92 5.61
N ASP A 427 19.01 -16.96 4.93
CA ASP A 427 19.28 -15.54 5.09
C ASP A 427 18.47 -15.00 6.27
N SER A 428 19.15 -14.91 7.40
CA SER A 428 18.71 -14.16 8.57
C SER A 428 18.91 -12.67 8.29
N ALA A 429 17.84 -11.92 7.99
CA ALA A 429 17.90 -10.47 7.98
C ALA A 429 17.79 -9.98 9.43
N LYS A 430 18.85 -9.34 9.92
CA LYS A 430 18.81 -8.57 11.18
C LYS A 430 18.07 -7.26 10.91
N TYR A 431 16.89 -7.10 11.51
CA TYR A 431 16.23 -5.81 11.55
C TYR A 431 16.69 -5.07 12.79
N GLN A 432 17.36 -3.93 12.62
CA GLN A 432 17.43 -2.93 13.68
C GLN A 432 16.02 -2.36 13.84
N HIS A 433 15.38 -2.59 14.99
CA HIS A 433 14.17 -1.82 15.32
C HIS A 433 14.58 -0.36 15.45
N ASN A 434 13.82 0.53 14.82
CA ASN A 434 14.07 1.95 14.85
C ASN A 434 14.02 2.47 16.29
N ALA A 435 15.18 2.59 16.94
CA ALA A 435 15.37 3.49 18.05
C ALA A 435 14.73 4.83 17.66
N CYS A 436 13.72 5.27 18.41
CA CYS A 436 13.25 6.63 18.25
C CYS A 436 14.43 7.48 18.74
N PRO A 437 15.03 8.32 17.88
CA PRO A 437 16.22 9.04 18.30
C PRO A 437 15.91 9.90 19.52
N PRO A 438 16.89 10.16 20.40
CA PRO A 438 16.73 11.12 21.47
C PRO A 438 16.15 12.44 20.92
N GLY A 439 15.13 12.96 21.60
CA GLY A 439 14.33 14.10 21.15
C GLY A 439 13.03 13.72 20.41
N GLY A 440 12.80 12.44 20.11
CA GLY A 440 11.57 11.98 19.47
C GLY A 440 10.31 12.18 20.33
N LEU A 441 9.18 12.44 19.68
CA LEU A 441 7.90 12.66 20.34
C LEU A 441 7.15 11.34 20.55
N CYS A 442 6.51 11.21 21.70
CA CYS A 442 5.58 10.12 21.99
C CYS A 442 4.43 10.57 22.89
N VAL A 443 3.36 9.76 22.96
CA VAL A 443 2.25 9.96 23.89
C VAL A 443 2.13 8.75 24.81
N ILE A 444 1.85 8.99 26.09
CA ILE A 444 1.62 7.92 27.06
C ILE A 444 0.24 7.33 26.84
N VAL A 445 0.17 6.01 26.64
CA VAL A 445 -1.10 5.25 26.60
C VAL A 445 -1.47 4.76 27.98
N SER A 446 -0.53 4.15 28.70
CA SER A 446 -0.79 3.58 30.02
C SER A 446 0.49 3.31 30.81
N VAL A 447 0.36 3.14 32.13
CA VAL A 447 1.43 2.60 32.99
C VAL A 447 1.47 1.07 32.84
N GLN A 448 2.67 0.48 32.77
CA GLN A 448 2.87 -0.96 32.83
C GLN A 448 3.36 -1.41 34.22
N PHE A 449 2.73 -2.45 34.75
CA PHE A 449 2.90 -2.89 36.14
C PHE A 449 3.80 -4.14 36.32
N ASN A 450 4.30 -4.74 35.23
CA ASN A 450 4.78 -6.13 35.24
C ASN A 450 6.21 -6.37 34.71
N CYS A 451 7.17 -5.47 34.94
CA CYS A 451 8.58 -5.87 34.77
C CYS A 451 9.12 -6.45 36.08
N GLN A 452 9.15 -7.79 36.22
CA GLN A 452 9.76 -8.48 37.38
C GLN A 452 11.25 -8.17 37.55
N CYS A 453 11.93 -7.65 36.52
CA CYS A 453 13.35 -7.33 36.50
C CYS A 453 13.68 -5.83 36.63
N CYS A 454 12.70 -4.92 36.49
CA CYS A 454 12.93 -3.48 36.46
C CYS A 454 12.44 -2.84 37.76
N ARG A 455 13.33 -2.17 38.51
CA ARG A 455 13.00 -1.50 39.79
C ARG A 455 12.34 -0.12 39.61
N GLY A 456 11.72 0.17 38.46
CA GLY A 456 11.18 1.48 38.10
C GLY A 456 9.81 1.41 37.41
N ALA A 457 9.09 2.53 37.35
CA ALA A 457 7.83 2.63 36.61
C ALA A 457 8.11 2.64 35.09
N HIS A 458 7.35 1.87 34.33
CA HIS A 458 7.39 1.86 32.87
C HIS A 458 6.06 2.34 32.30
N TYR A 459 6.12 3.02 31.16
CA TYR A 459 4.95 3.48 30.43
C TYR A 459 4.92 2.83 29.06
N ARG A 460 3.73 2.40 28.66
CA ARG A 460 3.44 2.08 27.27
C ARG A 460 3.19 3.40 26.53
N VAL A 461 4.00 3.66 25.51
CA VAL A 461 3.98 4.92 24.74
C VAL A 461 3.83 4.66 23.24
N LEU A 462 3.08 5.52 22.57
CA LEU A 462 2.98 5.58 21.11
C LEU A 462 3.95 6.63 20.58
N PHE A 463 4.89 6.22 19.74
CA PHE A 463 5.85 7.08 19.10
C PHE A 463 5.32 7.66 17.79
N ASP A 464 5.82 8.84 17.41
CA ASP A 464 5.51 9.49 16.12
C ASP A 464 5.86 8.61 14.90
N ASN A 465 6.84 7.71 15.03
CA ASN A 465 7.22 6.75 14.00
C ASN A 465 6.25 5.55 13.86
N GLY A 466 5.14 5.55 14.58
CA GLY A 466 4.12 4.51 14.56
C GLY A 466 4.28 3.44 15.65
N ASN A 467 5.43 3.31 16.31
CA ASN A 467 5.67 2.18 17.23
C ASN A 467 4.96 2.34 18.59
N LEU A 468 4.56 1.22 19.19
CA LEU A 468 4.02 1.11 20.54
C LEU A 468 4.99 0.32 21.41
N ASN A 469 5.71 1.00 22.31
CA ASN A 469 6.76 0.37 23.12
C ASN A 469 6.58 0.63 24.62
N SER A 470 7.24 -0.18 25.44
CA SER A 470 7.39 0.07 26.87
C SER A 470 8.68 0.83 27.12
N VAL A 471 8.61 1.93 27.86
CA VAL A 471 9.72 2.85 28.12
C VAL A 471 9.82 3.15 29.61
N SER A 472 11.04 3.19 30.14
CA SER A 472 11.32 3.59 31.53
C SER A 472 10.89 5.04 31.77
N GLU A 473 10.31 5.32 32.94
CA GLU A 473 9.90 6.68 33.35
C GLU A 473 11.03 7.71 33.25
N GLU A 474 12.28 7.29 33.51
CA GLU A 474 13.45 8.18 33.49
C GLU A 474 13.83 8.68 32.09
N ASN A 475 13.42 7.95 31.06
CA ASN A 475 13.68 8.30 29.65
C ASN A 475 12.61 9.23 29.08
N LEU A 476 11.62 9.65 29.89
CA LEU A 476 10.51 10.49 29.45
C LEU A 476 10.53 11.86 30.12
N LYS A 477 10.43 12.90 29.30
CA LYS A 477 10.27 14.29 29.75
C LYS A 477 8.99 14.87 29.16
N LEU A 478 8.15 15.49 29.99
CA LEU A 478 6.92 16.13 29.53
C LEU A 478 7.23 17.23 28.50
N HIS A 479 6.49 17.23 27.37
CA HIS A 479 6.61 18.28 26.37
C HIS A 479 6.04 19.60 26.92
N PRO A 480 6.76 20.74 26.82
CA PRO A 480 6.36 21.98 27.48
C PRO A 480 5.04 22.54 26.94
N GLU A 481 4.82 22.47 25.62
CA GLU A 481 3.67 23.09 24.95
C GLU A 481 2.67 22.07 24.37
N GLY A 482 2.95 20.76 24.53
CA GLY A 482 2.32 19.73 23.71
C GLY A 482 2.75 19.74 22.24
N ALA A 483 2.43 18.68 21.51
CA ALA A 483 2.67 18.55 20.07
C ALA A 483 1.77 17.45 19.50
N VAL A 484 1.34 17.64 18.24
CA VAL A 484 0.64 16.58 17.50
C VAL A 484 1.67 15.54 17.06
N ILE A 485 1.38 14.26 17.31
CA ILE A 485 2.10 13.12 16.79
C ILE A 485 1.29 12.44 15.67
N ASN A 486 1.99 11.93 14.67
CA ASN A 486 1.51 11.26 13.48
C ASN A 486 1.59 9.74 13.64
N ASN A 487 0.95 9.19 14.69
CA ASN A 487 0.86 7.75 14.88
C ASN A 487 -0.46 7.21 14.27
N PRO A 488 -0.44 6.21 13.36
CA PRO A 488 -1.65 5.69 12.72
C PRO A 488 -2.61 4.99 13.70
N HIS A 489 -2.13 4.58 14.88
CA HIS A 489 -2.89 3.87 15.91
C HIS A 489 -3.36 4.78 17.04
N ILE A 490 -3.11 6.10 16.97
CA ILE A 490 -3.51 7.08 17.99
C ILE A 490 -5.01 6.99 18.33
N GLY A 491 -5.86 6.79 17.31
CA GLY A 491 -7.31 6.73 17.44
C GLY A 491 -7.82 5.46 18.14
N ILE A 492 -6.98 4.45 18.37
CA ILE A 492 -7.37 3.31 19.22
C ILE A 492 -7.58 3.78 20.67
N PHE A 493 -6.84 4.80 21.10
CA PHE A 493 -6.71 5.19 22.51
C PHE A 493 -7.25 6.58 22.82
N PHE A 494 -7.19 7.49 21.84
CA PHE A 494 -7.48 8.90 22.05
C PHE A 494 -8.55 9.40 21.10
N GLU A 495 -9.45 10.23 21.62
CA GLU A 495 -10.54 10.82 20.86
C GLU A 495 -10.10 12.07 20.10
N ARG A 496 -9.29 12.94 20.70
CA ARG A 496 -8.86 14.21 20.09
C ARG A 496 -7.62 14.79 20.74
N PHE A 497 -6.97 15.73 20.07
CA PHE A 497 -5.92 16.57 20.65
C PHE A 497 -6.51 17.91 21.12
N ASP A 498 -6.23 18.32 22.35
CA ASP A 498 -6.79 19.57 22.92
C ASP A 498 -5.88 20.80 22.75
N GLY A 499 -4.80 20.66 21.97
CA GLY A 499 -3.76 21.66 21.80
C GLY A 499 -2.54 21.44 22.70
N ARG A 500 -2.66 20.62 23.76
CA ARG A 500 -1.56 20.35 24.70
C ARG A 500 -1.34 18.87 24.96
N ARG A 501 -2.41 18.08 24.99
CA ARG A 501 -2.39 16.63 25.21
C ARG A 501 -3.46 15.94 24.36
N TYR A 502 -3.39 14.62 24.35
CA TYR A 502 -4.46 13.79 23.80
C TYR A 502 -5.50 13.48 24.87
N ILE A 503 -6.77 13.67 24.53
CA ILE A 503 -7.91 13.31 25.37
C ILE A 503 -8.20 11.81 25.16
N PRO A 504 -8.13 10.98 26.21
CA PRO A 504 -8.49 9.57 26.12
C PRO A 504 -9.91 9.36 25.58
N ASN A 505 -10.11 8.31 24.78
CA ASN A 505 -11.44 7.90 24.36
C ASN A 505 -12.21 7.25 25.54
N PRO A 506 -13.54 7.03 25.41
CA PRO A 506 -14.35 6.47 26.51
C PRO A 506 -13.81 5.15 27.07
N GLU A 507 -13.21 4.31 26.22
CA GLU A 507 -12.67 3.01 26.60
C GLU A 507 -11.40 3.14 27.45
N LEU A 508 -10.46 4.00 27.05
CA LEU A 508 -9.25 4.26 27.83
C LEU A 508 -9.57 5.01 29.13
N MET A 509 -10.54 5.92 29.12
CA MET A 509 -11.05 6.57 30.33
C MET A 509 -11.65 5.55 31.32
N ALA A 510 -12.40 4.57 30.82
CA ALA A 510 -12.95 3.51 31.67
C ALA A 510 -11.86 2.62 32.27
N GLN A 511 -10.76 2.39 31.52
CA GLN A 511 -9.62 1.60 31.99
C GLN A 511 -8.77 2.34 33.03
N PHE A 512 -8.58 3.66 32.87
CA PHE A 512 -7.76 4.52 33.75
C PHE A 512 -8.55 5.77 34.18
N PRO A 513 -9.55 5.65 35.06
CA PRO A 513 -10.48 6.74 35.39
C PRO A 513 -9.85 7.96 36.07
N GLU A 514 -8.70 7.77 36.74
CA GLU A 514 -8.00 8.83 37.48
C GLU A 514 -7.03 9.66 36.61
N ASP A 515 -6.65 9.14 35.44
CA ASP A 515 -5.56 9.72 34.64
C ASP A 515 -5.93 11.05 34.00
N ASP A 516 -7.20 11.27 33.64
CA ASP A 516 -7.62 12.55 33.04
C ASP A 516 -7.48 13.73 34.00
N ALA A 517 -7.92 13.55 35.25
CA ALA A 517 -7.80 14.57 36.28
C ALA A 517 -6.33 14.82 36.65
N PHE A 518 -5.53 13.75 36.75
CA PHE A 518 -4.12 13.87 37.07
C PHE A 518 -3.33 14.56 35.95
N ALA A 519 -3.56 14.19 34.69
CA ALA A 519 -2.94 14.82 33.53
C ALA A 519 -3.21 16.33 33.52
N LYS A 520 -4.44 16.78 33.82
CA LYS A 520 -4.75 18.22 33.95
C LYS A 520 -3.94 18.88 35.07
N SER A 521 -3.80 18.23 36.22
CA SER A 521 -3.05 18.79 37.36
C SER A 521 -1.58 19.04 37.07
N LEU A 522 -0.97 18.28 36.15
CA LEU A 522 0.42 18.46 35.73
C LEU A 522 0.62 19.64 34.77
N MET A 523 -0.46 20.11 34.15
CA MET A 523 -0.40 21.12 33.10
C MET A 523 -0.65 22.54 33.63
N GLY A 524 -1.20 22.69 34.84
CA GLY A 524 -1.50 24.00 35.44
C GLY A 524 -2.82 24.56 34.94
#